data_AF-A0A1G5V1G4-F1
#
_entry.id   AF-A0A1G5V1G4-F1
#
_cell.length_a   1.000
_cell.length_b   1.000
_cell.length_c   1.000
_cell.angle_alpha   90.00
_cell.angle_beta   90.00
_cell.angle_gamma   90.00
#
_symmetry.space_group_name_H-M   'P 1'
#
loop_
_entity.id
_entity.type
_entity.pdbx_description
1 polymer ?
#
loop_
_entity_poly.entity_id
_entity_poly.type
_entity_poly.pdbx_seq_one_letter_code
_entity_poly.pdbx_strand_id
1 'polypeptide(L)'
;MKKILVLIIALAAAIAGGYFAATSFFTSSWEGTWWGVQDAGLNWSGDNIKILETFTFTSNGDSIIVDQKVQRGARELTGDLSGTAVRDGGRLTITPADGSSPVSFSFNRMNHTIETSLTNADGTPVVLKKVSDSDSAEIEKIRSEIVRTAQNPANAIDTTISHDDNE
;
A
#
# COMPACT_ATOMS: atom_id res chain seq x y z
N MET A 1 39.63 16.83 11.48
CA MET A 1 39.44 15.41 11.89
C MET A 1 38.42 14.78 10.94
N LYS A 2 38.65 13.50 10.60
CA LYS A 2 38.14 12.81 9.40
C LYS A 2 36.64 12.49 9.44
N LYS A 3 36.08 12.43 8.23
CA LYS A 3 34.75 12.00 7.80
C LYS A 3 34.36 10.64 8.41
N ILE A 4 33.15 10.54 9.00
CA ILE A 4 32.46 9.27 9.32
C ILE A 4 31.06 9.44 8.73
N LEU A 5 30.89 9.15 7.43
CA LEU A 5 30.57 7.84 6.85
C LEU A 5 29.15 7.39 7.20
N VAL A 6 28.27 7.67 6.24
CA VAL A 6 26.94 7.13 5.98
C VAL A 6 26.95 5.60 6.14
N LEU A 7 26.10 5.05 7.01
CA LEU A 7 25.64 3.67 6.94
C LEU A 7 24.39 3.48 7.82
N ILE A 8 23.19 3.66 7.26
CA ILE A 8 21.96 3.06 7.79
C ILE A 8 21.21 2.44 6.60
N ILE A 9 21.73 1.31 6.14
CA ILE A 9 21.02 0.34 5.29
C ILE A 9 20.97 -0.95 6.10
N ALA A 10 19.80 -1.59 6.10
CA ALA A 10 19.44 -2.89 6.66
C ALA A 10 18.57 -2.86 7.94
N LEU A 11 17.32 -2.41 7.80
CA LEU A 11 16.21 -2.99 8.56
C LEU A 11 14.89 -2.91 7.78
N ALA A 12 14.83 -3.52 6.61
CA ALA A 12 13.58 -3.67 5.85
C ALA A 12 13.38 -5.09 5.26
N ALA A 13 14.24 -6.05 5.61
CA ALA A 13 14.21 -7.41 5.07
C ALA A 13 13.78 -8.48 6.11
N ALA A 14 13.14 -8.08 7.22
CA ALA A 14 12.80 -8.99 8.31
C ALA A 14 11.29 -9.13 8.61
N ILE A 15 10.40 -8.64 7.74
CA ILE A 15 8.94 -8.88 7.87
C ILE A 15 8.42 -9.85 6.80
N ALA A 16 9.23 -10.20 5.79
CA ALA A 16 8.80 -11.04 4.68
C ALA A 16 9.01 -12.57 4.86
N GLY A 17 9.43 -13.06 6.04
CA GLY A 17 9.75 -14.50 6.16
C GLY A 17 9.80 -15.14 7.54
N GLY A 18 9.28 -14.52 8.60
CA GLY A 18 9.50 -15.00 9.97
C GLY A 18 8.27 -15.21 10.87
N TYR A 19 7.08 -14.76 10.48
CA TYR A 19 5.88 -14.82 11.34
C TYR A 19 4.64 -15.41 10.65
N PHE A 20 4.81 -16.21 9.59
CA PHE A 20 3.69 -16.82 8.86
C PHE A 20 3.24 -18.19 9.38
N ALA A 21 3.73 -18.64 10.54
CA ALA A 21 3.35 -19.95 11.08
C ALA A 21 3.06 -19.88 12.58
N ALA A 22 1.84 -19.45 12.95
CA ALA A 22 1.01 -20.03 14.03
C ALA A 22 -0.07 -19.03 14.50
N THR A 23 -1.28 -19.09 13.94
CA THR A 23 -2.59 -18.86 14.64
C THR A 23 -3.78 -19.14 13.72
N SER A 24 -3.77 -20.25 12.99
CA SER A 24 -4.75 -20.53 11.92
C SER A 24 -6.12 -21.06 12.37
N PHE A 25 -6.70 -20.70 13.52
CA PHE A 25 -7.98 -21.34 13.92
C PHE A 25 -9.08 -20.47 14.56
N PHE A 26 -8.90 -19.15 14.75
CA PHE A 26 -10.01 -18.24 15.15
C PHE A 26 -9.97 -16.85 14.50
N THR A 27 -9.40 -16.74 13.29
CA THR A 27 -9.15 -15.43 12.68
C THR A 27 -10.40 -14.88 12.01
N SER A 28 -10.67 -13.59 12.23
CA SER A 28 -11.82 -12.93 11.60
C SER A 28 -11.68 -12.93 10.07
N SER A 29 -12.78 -12.85 9.31
CA SER A 29 -12.74 -12.80 7.83
C SER A 29 -11.86 -11.68 7.26
N TRP A 30 -11.57 -10.66 8.08
CA TRP A 30 -10.72 -9.52 7.75
C TRP A 30 -9.25 -9.74 8.08
N GLU A 31 -8.93 -10.63 9.00
CA GLU A 31 -7.59 -10.75 9.57
C GLU A 31 -6.58 -11.34 8.58
N GLY A 32 -5.36 -10.80 8.65
CA GLY A 32 -4.24 -11.15 7.78
C GLY A 32 -3.86 -10.01 6.84
N THR A 33 -2.95 -10.32 5.92
CA THR A 33 -2.46 -9.36 4.92
C THR A 33 -3.27 -9.47 3.63
N TRP A 34 -3.62 -8.31 3.09
CA TRP A 34 -4.41 -8.11 1.88
C TRP A 34 -3.66 -7.17 0.97
N TRP A 35 -3.81 -7.35 -0.34
CA TRP A 35 -3.13 -6.51 -1.30
C TRP A 35 -3.99 -6.24 -2.53
N GLY A 36 -3.76 -5.10 -3.15
CA GLY A 36 -4.42 -4.69 -4.37
C GLY A 36 -3.58 -3.67 -5.12
N VAL A 37 -3.93 -3.45 -6.38
CA VAL A 37 -3.29 -2.44 -7.22
C VAL A 37 -4.29 -1.33 -7.46
N GLN A 38 -3.90 -0.11 -7.11
CA GLN A 38 -4.61 1.09 -7.50
C GLN A 38 -4.01 1.59 -8.83
N ASP A 39 -4.86 1.69 -9.84
CA ASP A 39 -4.53 2.38 -11.08
C ASP A 39 -4.73 3.89 -10.87
N ALA A 40 -3.64 4.66 -10.85
CA ALA A 40 -3.67 6.11 -10.68
C ALA A 40 -3.73 6.85 -12.03
N GLY A 41 -3.80 6.12 -13.14
CA GLY A 41 -3.94 6.66 -14.49
C GLY A 41 -2.61 7.08 -15.12
N LEU A 42 -2.73 7.71 -16.30
CA LEU A 42 -1.57 8.15 -17.07
C LEU A 42 -0.95 9.41 -16.44
N ASN A 43 0.37 9.43 -16.36
CA ASN A 43 1.11 10.66 -16.05
C ASN A 43 1.33 11.53 -17.31
N TRP A 44 2.10 12.60 -17.13
CA TRP A 44 2.41 13.57 -18.19
C TRP A 44 3.26 13.01 -19.34
N SER A 45 3.96 11.89 -19.15
CA SER A 45 4.72 11.23 -20.22
C SER A 45 3.91 10.16 -20.97
N GLY A 46 2.68 9.89 -20.51
CA GLY A 46 1.82 8.82 -21.03
C GLY A 46 2.05 7.45 -20.39
N ASP A 47 2.89 7.34 -19.36
CA ASP A 47 3.06 6.12 -18.60
C ASP A 47 1.92 5.90 -17.61
N ASN A 48 1.41 4.66 -17.52
CA ASN A 48 0.40 4.31 -16.54
C ASN A 48 1.00 4.17 -15.14
N ILE A 49 0.49 4.95 -14.18
CA ILE A 49 0.94 4.93 -12.80
C ILE A 49 0.11 3.94 -12.01
N LYS A 50 0.81 2.96 -11.44
CA LYS A 50 0.23 1.99 -10.51
C LYS A 50 0.76 2.23 -9.11
N ILE A 51 -0.08 1.99 -8.13
CA ILE A 51 0.26 2.01 -6.72
C ILE A 51 -0.10 0.64 -6.16
N LEU A 52 0.85 0.01 -5.47
CA LEU A 52 0.57 -1.26 -4.80
C LEU A 52 0.21 -0.95 -3.34
N GLU A 53 -1.01 -1.34 -3.00
CA GLU A 53 -1.61 -1.16 -1.69
C GLU A 53 -1.55 -2.48 -0.92
N THR A 54 -0.99 -2.47 0.29
CA THR A 54 -0.94 -3.64 1.17
C THR A 54 -1.48 -3.27 2.54
N PHE A 55 -2.51 -3.99 2.99
CA PHE A 55 -3.16 -3.81 4.29
C PHE A 55 -2.94 -5.04 5.15
N THR A 56 -2.48 -4.86 6.37
CA THR A 56 -2.46 -5.92 7.38
C THR A 56 -3.45 -5.58 8.48
N PHE A 57 -4.43 -6.46 8.66
CA PHE A 57 -5.44 -6.35 9.70
C PHE A 57 -5.12 -7.34 10.82
N THR A 58 -4.84 -6.81 12.01
CA THR A 58 -4.49 -7.61 13.19
C THR A 58 -5.56 -7.44 14.26
N SER A 59 -6.10 -8.55 14.77
CA SER A 59 -7.08 -8.50 15.86
C SER A 59 -6.47 -7.93 17.15
N ASN A 60 -7.18 -7.01 17.79
CA ASN A 60 -6.82 -6.40 19.07
C ASN A 60 -8.07 -6.27 19.96
N GLY A 61 -8.55 -7.42 20.46
CA GLY A 61 -9.77 -7.51 21.25
C GLY A 61 -11.01 -7.17 20.41
N ASP A 62 -11.72 -6.11 20.81
CA ASP A 62 -12.91 -5.61 20.08
C ASP A 62 -12.55 -4.72 18.88
N SER A 63 -11.27 -4.35 18.75
CA SER A 63 -10.74 -3.51 17.68
C SER A 63 -9.81 -4.29 16.76
N ILE A 64 -9.50 -3.70 15.61
CA ILE A 64 -8.52 -4.21 14.64
C ILE A 64 -7.45 -3.15 14.47
N ILE A 65 -6.18 -3.53 14.52
CA ILE A 65 -5.06 -2.68 14.13
C ILE A 65 -4.93 -2.76 12.61
N VAL A 66 -4.82 -1.61 11.96
CA VAL A 66 -4.63 -1.49 10.51
C VAL A 66 -3.23 -0.96 10.24
N ASP A 67 -2.42 -1.75 9.56
CA ASP A 67 -1.14 -1.30 8.99
C ASP A 67 -1.28 -1.24 7.47
N GLN A 68 -1.16 -0.05 6.89
CA GLN A 68 -1.17 0.15 5.45
C GLN A 68 0.23 0.47 4.95
N LYS A 69 0.65 -0.22 3.88
CA LYS A 69 1.86 0.06 3.14
C LYS A 69 1.52 0.37 1.69
N VAL A 70 2.12 1.45 1.20
CA VAL A 70 1.90 1.99 -0.14
C VAL A 70 3.23 1.97 -0.87
N GLN A 71 3.35 1.12 -1.88
CA GLN A 71 4.47 1.20 -2.82
C GLN A 71 4.11 2.16 -3.94
N ARG A 72 4.76 3.33 -3.92
CA ARG A 72 4.62 4.37 -4.93
C ARG A 72 5.99 4.68 -5.54
N GLY A 73 6.12 4.36 -6.83
CA GLY A 73 7.40 4.44 -7.53
C GLY A 73 8.48 3.60 -6.85
N ALA A 74 9.66 4.17 -6.59
CA ALA A 74 10.77 3.47 -5.95
C ALA A 74 10.71 3.42 -4.41
N ARG A 75 9.62 3.88 -3.78
CA ARG A 75 9.51 3.99 -2.32
C ARG A 75 8.32 3.21 -1.78
N GLU A 76 8.53 2.56 -0.64
CA GLU A 76 7.45 2.04 0.22
C GLU A 76 7.21 3.06 1.34
N LEU A 77 5.95 3.46 1.52
CA LEU A 77 5.51 4.44 2.51
C LEU A 77 4.47 3.81 3.43
N THR A 78 4.37 4.30 4.67
CA THR A 78 3.19 4.06 5.50
C THR A 78 2.01 4.80 4.86
N GLY A 79 0.90 4.10 4.68
CA GLY A 79 -0.30 4.66 4.08
C GLY A 79 -1.16 5.42 5.09
N ASP A 80 -1.91 6.40 4.58
CA ASP A 80 -2.74 7.32 5.35
C ASP A 80 -3.88 6.61 6.10
N LEU A 81 -4.27 5.39 5.69
CA LEU A 81 -5.32 4.59 6.34
C LEU A 81 -4.78 3.66 7.43
N SER A 82 -3.51 3.80 7.84
CA SER A 82 -2.98 3.09 9.00
C SER A 82 -3.61 3.64 10.29
N GLY A 83 -3.99 2.76 11.22
CA GLY A 83 -4.67 3.17 12.45
C GLY A 83 -5.42 2.03 13.12
N THR A 84 -6.68 2.27 13.47
CA THR A 84 -7.55 1.28 14.10
C THR A 84 -8.83 1.09 13.31
N ALA A 85 -9.51 -0.03 13.48
CA ALA A 85 -10.77 -0.29 12.82
C ALA A 85 -11.74 -1.05 13.70
N VAL A 86 -13.02 -0.88 13.40
CA VAL A 86 -14.13 -1.59 14.03
C VAL A 86 -14.93 -2.31 12.97
N ARG A 87 -15.29 -3.56 13.25
CA ARG A 87 -16.10 -4.40 12.37
C ARG A 87 -17.59 -4.27 12.70
N ASP A 88 -18.42 -4.20 11.67
CA ASP A 88 -19.88 -4.21 11.80
C ASP A 88 -20.52 -4.98 10.64
N GLY A 89 -21.07 -6.17 10.91
CA GLY A 89 -21.96 -6.92 9.99
C GLY A 89 -21.42 -7.33 8.61
N GLY A 90 -20.17 -7.03 8.28
CA GLY A 90 -19.59 -7.18 6.93
C GLY A 90 -18.91 -5.92 6.38
N ARG A 91 -18.92 -4.84 7.14
CA ARG A 91 -18.19 -3.59 6.90
C ARG A 91 -17.05 -3.47 7.93
N LEU A 92 -15.95 -2.88 7.50
CA LEU A 92 -14.84 -2.48 8.36
C LEU A 92 -14.72 -0.97 8.31
N THR A 93 -14.89 -0.29 9.44
CA THR A 93 -14.72 1.16 9.53
C THR A 93 -13.34 1.44 10.10
N ILE A 94 -12.47 2.06 9.30
CA ILE A 94 -11.09 2.40 9.65
C ILE A 94 -11.08 3.85 10.15
N THR A 95 -10.46 4.05 11.31
CA THR A 95 -10.10 5.35 11.88
C THR A 95 -8.59 5.52 11.75
N PRO A 96 -8.14 6.34 10.78
CA PRO A 96 -6.73 6.65 10.59
C PRO A 96 -6.07 7.28 11.82
N ALA A 97 -4.79 6.97 12.03
CA ALA A 97 -4.01 7.49 13.15
C ALA A 97 -3.63 8.97 12.99
N ASP A 98 -3.65 9.49 11.76
CA ASP A 98 -3.37 10.89 11.45
C ASP A 98 -4.54 11.85 11.82
N GLY A 99 -5.67 11.29 12.27
CA GLY A 99 -6.86 12.04 12.65
C GLY A 99 -7.79 12.39 11.48
N SER A 100 -7.54 11.84 10.29
CA SER A 100 -8.43 11.99 9.15
C SER A 100 -9.78 11.29 9.37
N SER A 101 -10.75 11.59 8.51
CA SER A 101 -12.13 11.10 8.67
C SER A 101 -12.19 9.58 8.53
N PRO A 102 -13.01 8.88 9.35
CA PRO A 102 -13.16 7.45 9.23
C PRO A 102 -13.63 7.03 7.83
N VAL A 103 -13.01 6.00 7.28
CA VAL A 103 -13.36 5.41 5.98
C VAL A 103 -13.91 4.01 6.17
N SER A 104 -14.54 3.43 5.15
CA SER A 104 -15.15 2.11 5.31
C SER A 104 -14.96 1.19 4.13
N PHE A 105 -14.57 -0.02 4.44
CA PHE A 105 -14.37 -1.10 3.49
C PHE A 105 -15.50 -2.11 3.60
N SER A 106 -15.79 -2.80 2.50
CA SER A 106 -16.83 -3.82 2.42
C SER A 106 -16.22 -5.17 2.09
N PHE A 107 -16.60 -6.21 2.84
CA PHE A 107 -16.12 -7.56 2.58
C PHE A 107 -17.07 -8.31 1.65
N ASN A 108 -16.57 -8.70 0.49
CA ASN A 108 -17.28 -9.56 -0.44
C ASN A 108 -17.08 -11.03 -0.05
N ARG A 109 -18.12 -11.62 0.56
CA ARG A 109 -18.09 -13.02 1.04
C ARG A 109 -17.98 -14.06 -0.08
N MET A 110 -18.48 -13.75 -1.28
CA MET A 110 -18.48 -14.70 -2.39
C MET A 110 -17.06 -14.85 -2.96
N ASN A 111 -16.40 -13.71 -3.16
CA ASN A 111 -15.09 -13.66 -3.82
C ASN A 111 -13.93 -13.64 -2.82
N HIS A 112 -14.22 -13.54 -1.52
CA HIS A 112 -13.21 -13.36 -0.45
C HIS A 112 -12.29 -12.18 -0.76
N THR A 113 -12.88 -11.05 -1.14
CA THR A 113 -12.19 -9.79 -1.46
C THR A 113 -12.70 -8.65 -0.59
N ILE A 114 -11.91 -7.59 -0.49
CA ILE A 114 -12.29 -6.36 0.19
C ILE A 114 -12.42 -5.25 -0.86
N GLU A 115 -13.58 -4.62 -0.92
CA GLU A 115 -13.77 -3.37 -1.66
C GLU A 115 -13.44 -2.20 -0.76
N THR A 116 -12.47 -1.38 -1.18
CA THR A 116 -11.98 -0.25 -0.39
C THR A 116 -12.68 1.05 -0.78
N SER A 117 -12.47 2.11 0.03
CA SER A 117 -12.83 3.47 -0.37
C SER A 117 -11.79 4.12 -1.29
N LEU A 118 -10.66 3.47 -1.57
CA LEU A 118 -9.68 3.95 -2.54
C LEU A 118 -10.24 3.77 -3.95
N THR A 119 -9.89 4.68 -4.86
CA THR A 119 -10.49 4.73 -6.20
C THR A 119 -9.41 4.64 -7.28
N ASN A 120 -9.65 3.81 -8.29
CA ASN A 120 -8.88 3.78 -9.52
C ASN A 120 -9.19 5.02 -10.40
N ALA A 121 -8.37 5.25 -11.41
CA ALA A 121 -8.57 6.35 -12.37
C ALA A 121 -9.90 6.27 -13.14
N ASP A 122 -10.46 5.06 -13.30
CA ASP A 122 -11.75 4.83 -13.94
C ASP A 122 -12.97 5.02 -13.01
N GLY A 123 -12.74 5.37 -11.74
CA GLY A 123 -13.78 5.57 -10.73
C GLY A 123 -14.21 4.29 -10.00
N THR A 124 -13.67 3.12 -10.35
CA THR A 124 -13.96 1.87 -9.64
C THR A 124 -13.19 1.78 -8.31
N PRO A 125 -13.73 1.08 -7.30
CA PRO A 125 -13.02 0.89 -6.04
C PRO A 125 -11.80 -0.03 -6.22
N VAL A 126 -10.73 0.26 -5.49
CA VAL A 126 -9.59 -0.67 -5.40
C VAL A 126 -10.04 -1.90 -4.62
N VAL A 127 -9.84 -3.07 -5.23
CA VAL A 127 -10.20 -4.36 -4.64
C VAL A 127 -8.95 -5.02 -4.08
N LEU A 128 -8.99 -5.40 -2.81
CA LEU A 128 -7.93 -6.17 -2.17
C LEU A 128 -8.27 -7.66 -2.18
N LYS A 129 -7.26 -8.48 -2.46
CA LYS A 129 -7.28 -9.93 -2.29
C LYS A 129 -6.36 -10.34 -1.15
N LYS A 130 -6.71 -11.43 -0.46
CA LYS A 130 -5.88 -11.94 0.63
C LYS A 130 -4.54 -12.42 0.07
N VAL A 131 -3.44 -12.07 0.72
CA VAL A 131 -2.11 -12.58 0.35
C VAL A 131 -2.08 -14.09 0.57
N SER A 132 -1.65 -14.82 -0.44
CA SER A 132 -1.34 -16.25 -0.41
C SER A 132 0.10 -16.49 -0.88
N ASP A 133 0.64 -17.68 -0.60
CA ASP A 133 2.01 -18.04 -0.98
C ASP A 133 2.24 -17.91 -2.50
N SER A 134 1.22 -18.20 -3.31
CA SER A 134 1.26 -18.06 -4.77
C SER A 134 1.28 -16.62 -5.27
N ASP A 135 0.88 -15.64 -4.46
CA ASP A 135 0.83 -14.23 -4.88
C ASP A 135 2.20 -13.54 -4.84
N SER A 136 3.17 -14.10 -4.11
CA SER A 136 4.48 -13.45 -3.87
C SER A 136 5.18 -13.05 -5.18
N ALA A 137 5.15 -13.92 -6.19
CA ALA A 137 5.76 -13.64 -7.49
C ALA A 137 5.01 -12.56 -8.28
N GLU A 138 3.68 -12.50 -8.15
CA GLU A 138 2.85 -11.49 -8.81
C GLU A 138 3.04 -10.12 -8.17
N ILE A 139 3.02 -10.06 -6.84
CA ILE A 139 3.27 -8.84 -6.05
C ILE A 139 4.64 -8.26 -6.42
N GLU A 140 5.68 -9.10 -6.47
CA GLU A 140 7.03 -8.64 -6.79
C GLU A 140 7.15 -8.17 -8.25
N LYS A 141 6.49 -8.87 -9.18
CA LYS A 141 6.42 -8.43 -10.58
C LYS A 141 5.79 -7.04 -10.69
N ILE A 142 4.70 -6.79 -9.97
CA ILE A 142 4.02 -5.49 -9.95
C ILE A 142 4.88 -4.42 -9.29
N ARG A 143 5.51 -4.73 -8.15
CA ARG A 143 6.46 -3.82 -7.49
C ARG A 143 7.59 -3.42 -8.43
N SER A 144 8.17 -4.39 -9.13
CA SER A 144 9.20 -4.15 -10.15
C SER A 144 8.70 -3.29 -11.31
N GLU A 145 7.46 -3.49 -11.78
CA GLU A 145 6.85 -2.65 -12.82
C GLU A 145 6.71 -1.19 -12.36
N ILE A 146 6.19 -0.98 -11.14
CA ILE A 146 6.02 0.36 -10.54
C ILE A 146 7.38 1.08 -10.42
N VAL A 147 8.41 0.38 -9.95
CA VAL A 147 9.77 0.92 -9.81
C VAL A 147 10.33 1.30 -11.19
N ARG A 148 10.17 0.41 -12.19
CA ARG A 148 10.66 0.66 -13.55
C ARG A 148 9.99 1.88 -14.18
N THR A 149 8.67 2.01 -14.04
CA THR A 149 7.95 3.19 -14.51
C THR A 149 8.46 4.46 -13.83
N ALA A 150 8.66 4.44 -12.51
CA ALA A 150 9.19 5.61 -11.80
C ALA A 150 10.65 5.97 -12.17
N GLN A 151 11.43 5.01 -12.67
CA GLN A 151 12.80 5.24 -13.15
C GLN A 151 12.87 5.75 -14.59
N ASN A 152 11.75 5.78 -15.33
CA ASN A 152 11.73 6.35 -16.67
C ASN A 152 12.17 7.83 -16.58
N PRO A 153 13.25 8.24 -17.27
CA PRO A 153 13.72 9.63 -17.26
C PRO A 153 12.65 10.61 -17.74
N ALA A 154 11.75 10.18 -18.62
CA ALA A 154 10.60 10.97 -19.07
C ALA A 154 9.55 11.19 -17.97
N ASN A 155 9.68 10.58 -16.80
CA ASN A 155 8.82 10.79 -15.63
C ASN A 155 9.47 11.69 -14.59
N ALA A 156 10.77 11.99 -14.74
CA ALA A 156 11.46 12.94 -13.89
C ALA A 156 10.91 14.33 -14.18
N ILE A 157 10.34 14.98 -13.17
CA ILE A 157 9.94 16.39 -13.27
C ILE A 157 11.20 17.18 -13.59
N ASP A 158 11.25 17.79 -14.77
CA ASP A 158 12.32 18.70 -15.13
C ASP A 158 12.18 19.98 -14.29
N THR A 159 13.05 20.12 -13.29
CA THR A 159 13.10 21.30 -12.42
C THR A 159 13.93 22.44 -13.04
N THR A 160 14.35 22.35 -14.30
CA THR A 160 15.16 23.39 -14.97
C THR A 160 14.31 24.47 -15.66
N ILE A 161 13.24 24.92 -15.01
CA ILE A 161 12.53 26.14 -15.45
C ILE A 161 13.19 27.36 -14.79
N SER A 162 14.14 27.94 -15.55
CA SER A 162 14.56 29.36 -15.66
C SER A 162 14.81 30.19 -14.40
N HIS A 163 16.09 30.36 -14.03
CA HIS A 163 16.59 31.67 -13.64
C HIS A 163 16.59 32.54 -14.91
N ASP A 164 15.56 33.36 -15.09
CA ASP A 164 15.68 34.52 -15.98
C ASP A 164 16.57 35.53 -15.25
N ASP A 165 17.82 35.60 -15.69
CA ASP A 165 18.71 36.72 -15.39
C ASP A 165 18.08 37.98 -16.01
N ASN A 166 17.38 38.77 -15.18
CA ASN A 166 16.97 40.12 -15.57
C ASN A 166 18.21 41.02 -15.60
N GLU A 167 18.70 41.27 -16.81
CA GLU A 167 19.67 42.33 -17.16
C GLU A 167 19.01 43.71 -17.19
#